data_AF-A0AAW2UI67-F1
#
_entry.id   AF-A0AAW2UI67-F1
#
_cell.length_a   1.000
_cell.length_b   1.000
_cell.length_c   1.000
_cell.angle_alpha   90.00
_cell.angle_beta   90.00
_cell.angle_gamma   90.00
#
_symmetry.space_group_name_H-M   'P 1'
#
loop_
_entity.id
_entity.type
_entity.pdbx_description
1 polymer ?
#
loop_
_entity_poly.entity_id
_entity_poly.type
_entity_poly.pdbx_seq_one_letter_code
_entity_poly.pdbx_strand_id
1 'polypeptide(L)' 'MKLNLFTVHQKEGEPLRDYLYYFNAAALKVPSATQEVKASTFPKGLLDGDFSKSLVKKPAPRFDSLLARSAKYINMEEA' A
#
# COMPACT_ATOMS: atom_id res chain seq x y z
N MET A 1 -17.66 14.74 1.37
CA MET A 1 -16.22 14.58 1.08
C MET A 1 -16.05 13.40 0.14
N LYS A 2 -15.46 13.59 -1.06
CA LYS A 2 -15.25 12.51 -2.03
C LYS A 2 -14.00 11.74 -1.62
N LEU A 3 -14.11 10.43 -1.40
CA LEU A 3 -12.96 9.60 -1.01
C LEU A 3 -12.01 9.46 -2.21
N ASN A 4 -10.71 9.62 -1.98
CA ASN A 4 -9.69 9.41 -3.01
C ASN A 4 -8.54 8.57 -2.43
N LEU A 5 -7.93 7.71 -3.25
CA LEU A 5 -6.80 6.88 -2.81
C LEU A 5 -5.52 7.68 -2.62
N PHE A 6 -5.36 8.81 -3.31
CA PHE A 6 -4.18 9.67 -3.24
C PHE A 6 -4.00 10.36 -1.88
N THR A 7 -5.05 10.39 -1.03
CA THR A 7 -5.01 10.96 0.31
C THR A 7 -4.67 9.93 1.38
N VAL A 8 -4.62 8.64 1.03
CA VAL A 8 -4.24 7.59 1.98
C VAL A 8 -2.73 7.52 2.05
N HIS A 9 -2.18 7.93 3.19
CA HIS A 9 -0.76 7.88 3.48
C HIS A 9 -0.54 7.15 4.79
N GLN A 10 0.53 6.35 4.83
CA GLN A 10 1.05 5.75 6.03
C GLN A 10 1.53 6.86 6.98
N LYS A 11 1.10 6.80 8.23
CA LYS A 11 1.46 7.77 9.26
C LYS A 11 2.75 7.35 9.96
N GLU A 12 3.45 8.31 10.55
CA GLU A 12 4.63 8.02 11.35
C GLU A 12 4.28 7.06 12.49
N GLY A 13 5.04 5.98 12.62
CA GLY A 13 4.77 4.90 13.59
C GLY A 13 3.62 3.96 13.21
N GLU A 14 2.91 4.17 12.10
CA GLU A 14 1.87 3.25 11.62
C GLU A 14 2.51 2.01 10.99
N PRO A 15 2.23 0.79 11.48
CA PRO A 15 2.70 -0.44 10.86
C PRO A 15 2.14 -0.63 9.45
N LEU A 16 2.85 -1.35 8.59
CA LEU A 16 2.43 -1.62 7.21
C LEU A 16 1.08 -2.34 7.18
N ARG A 17 0.79 -3.21 8.16
CA ARG A 17 -0.51 -3.91 8.25
C ARG A 17 -1.70 -2.96 8.36
N ASP A 18 -1.56 -1.87 9.11
CA ASP A 18 -2.64 -0.92 9.38
C ASP A 18 -2.82 -0.01 8.16
N TYR A 19 -1.72 0.48 7.59
CA TYR A 19 -1.76 1.20 6.31
C TYR A 19 -2.41 0.36 5.20
N LEU A 20 -2.03 -0.91 5.06
CA LEU A 20 -2.59 -1.83 4.08
C LEU A 20 -4.10 -2.05 4.29
N TYR A 21 -4.53 -2.20 5.54
CA TYR A 21 -5.94 -2.31 5.90
C TYR A 21 -6.72 -1.06 5.50
N TYR A 22 -6.25 0.14 5.87
CA TYR A 22 -6.92 1.40 5.54
C TYR A 22 -6.92 1.69 4.04
N PHE A 23 -5.82 1.40 3.33
CA PHE A 23 -5.74 1.56 1.88
C PHE A 23 -6.76 0.67 1.17
N ASN A 24 -6.86 -0.62 1.55
CA ASN A 24 -7.85 -1.53 0.98
C ASN A 24 -9.28 -1.09 1.30
N ALA A 25 -9.56 -0.67 2.53
CA ALA A 25 -10.87 -0.14 2.91
C ALA A 25 -11.25 1.11 2.12
N ALA A 26 -10.28 2.00 1.83
CA ALA A 26 -10.50 3.16 0.98
C ALA A 26 -10.72 2.76 -0.48
N ALA A 27 -9.97 1.78 -0.99
CA ALA A 27 -10.10 1.30 -2.36
C ALA A 27 -11.48 0.69 -2.65
N LEU A 28 -12.07 -0.02 -1.69
CA LEU A 28 -13.42 -0.57 -1.81
C LEU A 28 -14.50 0.52 -1.94
N LYS A 29 -14.27 1.70 -1.36
CA LYS A 29 -15.18 2.85 -1.41
C LYS A 29 -14.97 3.73 -2.65
N VAL A 30 -13.99 3.41 -3.50
CA VAL A 30 -13.72 4.11 -4.77
C VAL A 30 -13.89 3.11 -5.92
N PRO A 31 -15.13 2.90 -6.43
CA PRO A 31 -15.38 1.91 -7.49
C PRO A 31 -14.57 2.11 -8.77
N SER A 32 -14.13 3.35 -9.04
CA SER A 32 -13.29 3.70 -10.19
C SER A 32 -11.80 3.39 -9.99
N ALA A 33 -11.37 2.93 -8.80
CA ALA A 33 -9.98 2.58 -8.54
C ALA A 33 -9.66 1.22 -9.17
N THR A 34 -9.14 1.24 -10.40
CA THR A 34 -8.66 0.04 -11.09
C THR A 34 -7.43 -0.55 -10.38
N GLN A 35 -7.03 -1.77 -10.75
CA GLN A 35 -5.83 -2.40 -10.18
C GLN A 35 -4.56 -1.59 -10.48
N GLU A 36 -4.51 -0.94 -11.64
CA GLU A 36 -3.41 -0.06 -12.06
C GLU A 36 -3.36 1.22 -11.21
N VAL A 37 -4.53 1.81 -10.91
CA VAL A 37 -4.63 2.95 -10.01
C VAL A 37 -4.17 2.56 -8.60
N LYS A 38 -4.59 1.40 -8.09
CA LYS A 38 -4.14 0.91 -6.78
C LYS A 38 -2.64 0.65 -6.77
N ALA A 39 -2.10 -0.02 -7.79
CA ALA A 39 -0.68 -0.34 -7.89
C ALA A 39 0.22 0.90 -8.01
N SER A 40 -0.26 1.96 -8.68
CA SER A 40 0.48 3.22 -8.81
C SER A 40 0.33 4.15 -7.62
N THR A 41 -0.72 4.00 -6.81
CA THR A 41 -1.00 4.88 -5.66
C THR A 41 -0.49 4.27 -4.35
N PHE A 42 -0.60 2.96 -4.16
CA PHE A 42 -0.20 2.29 -2.93
C PHE A 42 1.25 2.59 -2.53
N PRO A 43 2.25 2.53 -3.43
CA PRO A 43 3.64 2.85 -3.05
C PRO A 43 3.85 4.33 -2.73
N LYS A 44 3.04 5.24 -3.28
CA LYS A 44 3.15 6.68 -3.05
C LYS A 44 2.66 7.11 -1.67
N GLY A 45 1.78 6.32 -1.06
CA GLY A 45 1.31 6.54 0.30
C GLY A 45 2.22 5.94 1.36
N LEU A 46 3.23 5.13 1.01
CA LEU A 46 4.13 4.54 2.01
C LEU A 46 5.09 5.57 2.59
N LEU A 47 5.46 5.39 3.85
CA LEU A 47 6.61 6.09 4.42
C LEU A 47 7.93 5.54 3.88
N ASP A 48 8.99 6.36 3.96
CA ASP A 48 10.33 5.85 3.72
C ASP A 48 10.68 4.80 4.80
N GLY A 49 11.13 3.64 4.35
CA GLY A 49 11.35 2.48 5.20
C GLY A 49 11.81 1.29 4.38
N ASP A 50 12.14 0.19 5.05
CA ASP A 50 12.73 -0.97 4.37
C ASP A 50 11.78 -1.59 3.34
N PHE A 51 10.48 -1.62 3.63
CA PHE A 51 9.49 -2.08 2.68
C PHE A 51 9.43 -1.21 1.41
N SER A 52 9.31 0.12 1.53
CA SER A 52 9.27 1.03 0.38
C SER A 52 10.58 1.03 -0.41
N LYS A 53 11.74 0.99 0.26
CA LYS A 53 13.06 0.77 -0.36
C LYS A 53 13.13 -0.54 -1.12
N SER A 54 12.52 -1.61 -0.61
CA SER A 54 12.45 -2.90 -1.32
C SER A 54 11.63 -2.83 -2.60
N LEU A 55 10.60 -1.97 -2.66
CA LEU A 55 9.79 -1.74 -3.86
C LEU A 55 10.56 -0.94 -4.92
N VAL A 56 11.40 0.01 -4.50
CA VAL A 56 12.30 0.74 -5.42
C VAL A 56 13.31 -0.22 -6.04
N LYS A 57 13.96 -1.06 -5.23
CA LYS A 57 14.96 -2.03 -5.70
C LYS A 57 14.36 -3.10 -6.62
N LYS A 58 13.13 -3.53 -6.34
CA LYS A 58 12.41 -4.51 -7.15
C LYS A 58 10.97 -4.03 -7.33
N PRO A 59 10.62 -3.40 -8.45
CA PRO A 59 9.25 -2.94 -8.65
C PRO A 59 8.24 -4.09 -8.66
N ALA A 60 7.02 -3.82 -8.17
CA ALA A 60 5.88 -4.73 -8.26
C ALA A 60 4.73 -3.98 -8.98
N PRO A 61 4.62 -4.12 -10.31
CA PRO A 61 3.72 -3.28 -11.13
C PRO A 61 2.24 -3.67 -10.98
N ARG A 62 1.95 -4.84 -10.42
CA ARG A 62 0.58 -5.34 -10.19
C ARG A 62 0.22 -5.25 -8.72
N PHE A 63 -1.02 -4.86 -8.45
CA PHE A 63 -1.51 -4.73 -7.08
C PHE A 63 -1.48 -6.07 -6.32
N ASP A 64 -1.85 -7.19 -6.96
CA ASP A 64 -1.77 -8.52 -6.33
C ASP A 64 -0.33 -8.86 -5.89
N SER A 65 0.68 -8.45 -6.67
CA SER A 65 2.08 -8.63 -6.31
C SER A 65 2.51 -7.73 -5.14
N LEU A 66 1.96 -6.52 -5.04
CA LEU A 66 2.16 -5.64 -3.89
C LEU A 66 1.52 -6.24 -2.63
N LEU A 67 0.31 -6.79 -2.72
CA LEU A 67 -0.37 -7.46 -1.60
C LEU A 67 0.45 -8.66 -1.10
N ALA A 68 0.87 -9.54 -2.00
CA ALA A 68 1.66 -10.72 -1.65
C ALA A 68 2.99 -10.34 -0.96
N ARG A 69 3.66 -9.29 -1.45
CA ARG A 69 4.89 -8.80 -0.83
C ARG A 69 4.66 -8.12 0.51
N SER A 70 3.59 -7.35 0.64
CA SER A 70 3.22 -6.70 1.90
C SER A 70 2.94 -7.76 2.96
N ALA A 71 2.14 -8.78 2.65
CA ALA A 71 1.85 -9.88 3.55
C ALA A 71 3.13 -10.64 3.97
N LYS A 72 4.03 -10.91 3.01
CA LYS A 72 5.32 -11.54 3.31
C LYS A 72 6.17 -10.68 4.26
N TYR A 73 6.25 -9.37 4.01
CA TYR A 73 7.01 -8.46 4.85
C TYR A 73 6.42 -8.36 6.26
N ILE A 74 5.10 -8.17 6.38
CA ILE A 74 4.38 -8.12 7.66
C ILE A 74 4.68 -9.37 8.50
N ASN A 75 4.64 -10.56 7.88
CA ASN A 75 4.90 -11.81 8.58
C ASN A 75 6.37 -12.02 9.00
N MET A 76 7.32 -11.37 8.33
CA MET A 76 8.76 -11.55 8.57
C MET A 76 9.34 -10.49 9.50
N GLU A 77 8.91 -9.23 9.31
CA GLU A 77 9.56 -8.05 9.90
C GLU A 77 8.67 -7.33 10.92
N GLU A 78 7.35 -7.53 10.89
CA GLU A 78 6.43 -6.91 11.85
C GLU A 78 5.85 -7.92 12.87
N ALA A 79 6.24 -9.20 12.83
CA ALA A 79 5.68 -10.27 13.64
C ALA A 79 5.59 -9.95 15.15
#